data_AF-F6T1D3-F1
#
_entry.id   AF-F6T1D3-F1
#
_cell.length_a   1.000
_cell.length_b   1.000
_cell.length_c   1.000
_cell.angle_alpha   90.00
_cell.angle_beta   90.00
_cell.angle_gamma   90.00
#
_symmetry.space_group_name_H-M   'P 1'
#
loop_
_entity.id
_entity.type
_entity.pdbx_description
1 polymer ?
#
loop_
_entity_poly.entity_id
_entity_poly.type
_entity_poly.pdbx_seq_one_letter_code
_entity_poly.pdbx_strand_id
1 'polypeptide(L)'
;MDSQKEALQRIITTLANKNDEIQNFVDTLNHTLKGVQANSSNILSELEEEFDGLYSILDEMKESMTSTIKQEQIHKTQELQNQLSQCTNALENSEELLEFATRSLDIKEHEEFSKAARQIKDRVTMASAFRLSLKPKVSDNMTHLMVDFSQERQMLHTLKFLPVPKAPMIDPVECLVVDNTVNVAWRMPEEDNKIDHFILEYRKTNFDGLPRVKDERCWESIDYIKATEYTLSGLKFDSKYMNFRVRACNKAVAGEYSDPVTLETKALNFSLDSSSSHLNLKVEDFCVEWDPTGGKSQENKIKGKENKGRSGTPSPKRTSISSRPPTVRGSRDRFTGESYTVLGDTAIDSGQHYWEVRAQKECKSYSVGVAYKTLGKFDQLGKTNTSWCIHINNWLQTTFAAKHNNKAKALDVTVPERIGVYCDFDGGQLSFYNANSKQLLYSFKTKYTQPILPGFMVWGGGLSLSTGMQVPSAVKTLQKSENGMSGSTGSLNNVAQ
;
A
#
# COMPACT_ATOMS: atom_id res chain seq x y z
N MET A 1 69.68 -14.51 -0.20
CA MET A 1 68.95 -14.49 1.09
C MET A 1 67.70 -13.60 1.03
N ASP A 2 67.75 -12.40 0.44
CA ASP A 2 66.60 -11.49 0.47
C ASP A 2 65.38 -11.95 -0.35
N SER A 3 65.59 -12.58 -1.51
CA SER A 3 64.51 -13.18 -2.31
C SER A 3 63.76 -14.31 -1.56
N GLN A 4 64.47 -15.09 -0.73
CA GLN A 4 63.85 -16.12 0.11
C GLN A 4 63.06 -15.52 1.27
N LYS A 5 63.52 -14.40 1.84
CA LYS A 5 62.80 -13.66 2.89
C LYS A 5 61.50 -13.05 2.36
N GLU A 6 61.52 -12.47 1.16
CA GLU A 6 60.31 -11.94 0.51
C GLU A 6 59.29 -13.03 0.18
N ALA A 7 59.74 -14.18 -0.33
CA ALA A 7 58.85 -15.32 -0.59
C ALA A 7 58.19 -15.82 0.70
N LEU A 8 58.96 -15.92 1.79
CA LEU A 8 58.45 -16.28 3.10
C LEU A 8 57.45 -15.24 3.63
N GLN A 9 57.71 -13.94 3.47
CA GLN A 9 56.77 -12.87 3.84
C GLN A 9 55.45 -12.98 3.08
N ARG A 10 55.45 -13.24 1.77
CA ARG A 10 54.21 -13.46 0.99
C ARG A 10 53.42 -14.67 1.48
N ILE A 11 54.10 -15.76 1.83
CA ILE A 11 53.46 -16.96 2.40
C ILE A 11 52.84 -16.62 3.76
N ILE A 12 53.56 -15.92 4.64
CA ILE A 12 53.06 -15.49 5.95
C ILE A 12 51.82 -14.60 5.79
N THR A 13 51.83 -13.60 4.89
CA THR A 13 50.68 -12.74 4.65
C THR A 13 49.48 -13.51 4.10
N THR A 14 49.70 -14.47 3.19
CA THR A 14 48.62 -15.31 2.66
C THR A 14 48.02 -16.21 3.74
N LEU A 15 48.87 -16.78 4.61
CA LEU A 15 48.43 -17.60 5.73
C LEU A 15 47.65 -16.76 6.76
N ALA A 16 48.10 -15.54 7.05
CA ALA A 16 47.40 -14.60 7.93
C ALA A 16 46.01 -14.26 7.39
N ASN A 17 45.90 -13.87 6.12
CA ASN A 17 44.61 -13.59 5.47
C ASN A 17 43.68 -14.82 5.50
N LYS A 18 44.21 -16.03 5.28
CA LYS A 18 43.41 -17.25 5.39
C LYS A 18 42.99 -17.57 6.83
N ASN A 19 43.84 -17.32 7.82
CA ASN A 19 43.44 -17.44 9.22
C ASN A 19 42.31 -16.46 9.57
N ASP A 20 42.36 -15.22 9.08
CA ASP A 20 41.30 -14.23 9.29
C ASP A 20 39.97 -14.65 8.61
N GLU A 21 40.03 -15.16 7.38
CA GLU A 21 38.85 -15.72 6.69
C GLU A 21 38.25 -16.91 7.46
N ILE A 22 39.09 -17.82 7.95
CA ILE A 22 38.66 -18.98 8.75
C ILE A 22 38.02 -18.50 10.05
N GLN A 23 38.61 -17.51 10.73
CA GLN A 23 38.06 -16.96 11.97
C GLN A 23 36.67 -16.33 11.73
N ASN A 24 36.52 -15.53 10.68
CA ASN A 24 35.22 -14.95 10.30
C ASN A 24 34.18 -16.03 9.96
N PHE A 25 34.60 -17.11 9.31
CA PHE A 25 33.72 -18.24 9.01
C PHE A 25 33.31 -18.99 10.28
N VAL A 26 34.24 -19.21 11.22
CA VAL A 26 33.95 -19.80 12.55
C VAL A 26 32.95 -18.93 13.31
N ASP A 27 33.10 -17.60 13.29
CA ASP A 27 32.17 -16.69 13.95
C ASP A 27 30.78 -16.73 13.30
N THR A 28 30.71 -16.83 11.97
CA THR A 28 29.46 -17.02 11.22
C THR A 28 28.78 -18.34 11.58
N LEU A 29 29.55 -19.43 11.69
CA LEU A 29 29.03 -20.74 12.11
C LEU A 29 28.51 -20.70 13.55
N ASN A 30 29.24 -20.09 14.47
CA ASN A 30 28.81 -19.93 15.86
C ASN A 30 27.53 -19.10 15.98
N HIS A 31 27.40 -18.03 15.19
CA HIS A 31 26.19 -17.23 15.14
C HIS A 31 25.00 -18.04 14.59
N THR A 32 25.21 -18.77 13.50
CA THR A 32 24.19 -19.65 12.90
C THR A 32 23.75 -20.74 13.87
N LEU A 33 24.69 -21.35 14.61
CA LEU A 33 24.41 -22.37 15.62
C LEU A 33 23.53 -21.80 16.74
N LYS A 34 23.86 -20.61 17.27
CA LYS A 34 23.03 -19.93 18.27
C LYS A 34 21.64 -19.61 17.71
N GLY A 35 21.55 -19.17 16.46
CA GLY A 35 20.28 -18.91 15.77
C GLY A 35 19.42 -20.17 15.68
N VAL A 36 19.99 -21.31 15.27
CA VAL A 36 19.28 -22.60 15.21
C VAL A 36 18.79 -23.03 16.60
N GLN A 37 19.61 -22.88 17.64
CA GLN A 37 19.21 -23.21 19.02
C GLN A 37 18.05 -22.34 19.51
N ALA A 38 18.12 -21.02 19.31
CA ALA A 38 17.05 -20.11 19.71
C ALA A 38 15.75 -20.37 18.94
N ASN A 39 15.84 -20.51 17.62
CA ASN A 39 14.68 -20.79 16.77
C ASN A 39 14.03 -22.13 17.14
N SER A 40 14.82 -23.18 17.38
CA SER A 40 14.29 -24.47 17.81
C SER A 40 13.57 -24.38 19.16
N SER A 41 14.10 -23.61 20.11
CA SER A 41 13.44 -23.40 21.41
C SER A 41 12.10 -22.68 21.26
N ASN A 42 12.03 -21.67 20.40
CA ASN A 42 10.81 -20.93 20.14
C ASN A 42 9.74 -21.82 19.50
N ILE A 43 10.10 -22.57 18.45
CA ILE A 43 9.16 -23.48 17.78
C ILE A 43 8.66 -24.60 18.71
N LEU A 44 9.51 -25.08 19.63
CA LEU A 44 9.07 -26.04 20.66
C LEU A 44 8.02 -25.41 21.60
N SER A 45 8.24 -24.17 22.03
CA SER A 45 7.27 -23.44 22.86
C SER A 45 5.94 -23.22 22.13
N GLU A 46 5.97 -22.78 20.87
CA GLU A 46 4.76 -22.58 20.06
C GLU A 46 4.00 -23.89 19.84
N LEU A 47 4.71 -25.01 19.67
CA LEU A 47 4.09 -26.33 19.56
C LEU A 47 3.39 -26.74 20.85
N GLU A 48 4.03 -26.52 22.00
CA GLU A 48 3.45 -26.78 23.32
C GLU A 48 2.17 -25.94 23.53
N GLU A 49 2.20 -24.65 23.17
CA GLU A 49 1.02 -23.76 23.27
C GLU A 49 -0.17 -24.24 22.40
N GLU A 50 0.08 -24.69 21.17
CA GLU A 50 -0.97 -25.23 20.30
C GLU A 50 -1.58 -26.53 20.85
N PHE A 51 -0.77 -27.41 21.47
CA PHE A 51 -1.28 -28.60 22.15
C PHE A 51 -2.06 -28.27 23.41
N ASP A 52 -1.59 -27.31 24.21
CA ASP A 52 -2.31 -26.83 25.39
C ASP A 52 -3.67 -26.24 25.02
N GLY A 53 -3.75 -25.51 23.90
CA GLY A 53 -5.02 -25.06 23.32
C GLY A 53 -5.97 -26.22 22.99
N LEU A 54 -5.48 -27.28 22.33
CA LEU A 54 -6.29 -28.47 22.05
C LEU A 54 -6.73 -29.20 23.32
N TYR A 55 -5.85 -29.30 24.33
CA TYR A 55 -6.20 -29.92 25.61
C TYR A 55 -7.29 -29.14 26.34
N SER A 56 -7.22 -27.80 26.33
CA SER A 56 -8.26 -26.95 26.94
C SER A 56 -9.63 -27.20 26.32
N ILE A 57 -9.71 -27.25 24.98
CA ILE A 57 -10.96 -27.51 24.27
C ILE A 57 -11.51 -28.91 24.61
N LEU A 58 -10.64 -29.92 24.65
CA LEU A 58 -11.05 -31.29 24.99
C LEU A 58 -11.53 -31.40 26.45
N ASP A 59 -10.90 -30.68 27.37
CA ASP A 59 -11.31 -30.68 28.78
C ASP A 59 -12.65 -29.95 28.97
N GLU A 60 -12.84 -28.79 28.36
CA GLU A 60 -14.12 -28.07 28.33
C GLU A 60 -15.26 -28.94 27.75
N MET A 61 -14.99 -29.64 26.65
CA MET A 61 -15.95 -30.57 26.04
C MET A 61 -16.30 -31.73 26.98
N LYS A 62 -15.29 -32.30 27.65
CA LYS A 62 -15.47 -33.38 28.63
C LYS A 62 -16.28 -32.92 29.84
N GLU A 63 -16.00 -31.73 30.37
CA GLU A 63 -16.75 -31.15 31.49
C GLU A 63 -18.22 -30.92 31.11
N SER A 64 -18.46 -30.36 29.92
CA SER A 64 -19.80 -30.13 29.37
C SER A 64 -20.60 -31.44 29.25
N MET A 65 -20.04 -32.46 28.58
CA MET A 65 -20.69 -33.77 28.42
C MET A 65 -20.93 -34.46 29.77
N THR A 66 -19.96 -34.39 30.69
CA THR A 66 -20.09 -34.94 32.05
C THR A 66 -21.22 -34.26 32.82
N SER A 67 -21.36 -32.94 32.68
CA SER A 67 -22.44 -32.17 33.29
C SER A 67 -23.81 -32.63 32.79
N THR A 68 -23.97 -32.81 31.46
CA THR A 68 -25.21 -33.32 30.87
C THR A 68 -25.59 -34.70 31.41
N ILE A 69 -24.62 -35.63 31.50
CA ILE A 69 -24.86 -36.97 32.06
C ILE A 69 -25.27 -36.89 33.53
N LYS A 70 -24.58 -36.05 34.33
CA LYS A 70 -24.92 -35.84 35.75
C LYS A 70 -26.31 -35.24 35.93
N GLN A 71 -26.68 -34.26 35.10
CA GLN A 71 -28.01 -33.64 35.14
C GLN A 71 -29.11 -34.66 34.80
N GLU A 72 -28.92 -35.48 33.76
CA GLU A 72 -29.87 -36.53 33.39
C GLU A 72 -29.97 -37.60 34.49
N GLN A 73 -28.85 -37.98 35.11
CA GLN A 73 -28.83 -38.89 36.26
C GLN A 73 -29.64 -38.32 37.43
N ILE A 74 -29.41 -37.05 37.79
CA ILE A 74 -30.13 -36.37 38.87
C ILE A 74 -31.62 -36.31 38.55
N HIS A 75 -32.00 -35.90 37.33
CA HIS A 75 -33.39 -35.79 36.90
C HIS A 75 -34.12 -37.12 37.01
N LYS A 76 -33.57 -38.19 36.42
CA LYS A 76 -34.18 -39.53 36.47
C LYS A 76 -34.25 -40.08 37.89
N THR A 77 -33.20 -39.88 38.69
CA THR A 77 -33.18 -40.31 40.10
C THR A 77 -34.25 -39.61 40.91
N GLN A 78 -34.40 -38.29 40.74
CA GLN A 78 -35.42 -37.50 41.42
C GLN A 78 -36.84 -37.93 41.02
N GLU A 79 -37.11 -38.16 39.73
CA GLU A 79 -38.44 -38.59 39.30
C GLU A 79 -38.80 -39.98 39.83
N LEU A 80 -37.83 -40.91 39.86
CA LEU A 80 -38.02 -42.24 40.46
C LEU A 80 -38.21 -42.15 41.98
N GLN A 81 -37.43 -41.33 42.69
CA GLN A 81 -37.59 -41.13 44.14
C GLN A 81 -38.95 -40.51 44.48
N ASN A 82 -39.41 -39.54 43.69
CA ASN A 82 -40.72 -38.94 43.85
C ASN A 82 -41.84 -39.97 43.62
N GLN A 83 -41.73 -40.79 42.56
CA GLN A 83 -42.68 -41.86 42.29
C GLN A 83 -42.68 -42.93 43.39
N LEU A 84 -41.50 -43.29 43.92
CA LEU A 84 -41.36 -44.25 45.02
C LEU A 84 -42.06 -43.72 46.28
N SER A 85 -41.79 -42.48 46.68
CA SER A 85 -42.44 -41.84 47.85
C SER A 85 -43.97 -41.81 47.71
N GLN A 86 -44.48 -41.47 46.53
CA GLN A 86 -45.92 -41.50 46.26
C GLN A 86 -46.52 -42.90 46.38
N CYS A 87 -45.82 -43.92 45.86
CA CYS A 87 -46.27 -45.31 45.97
C CYS A 87 -46.23 -45.81 47.42
N THR A 88 -45.15 -45.51 48.15
CA THR A 88 -45.01 -45.89 49.57
C THR A 88 -46.10 -45.26 50.42
N ASN A 89 -46.36 -43.95 50.27
CA ASN A 89 -47.42 -43.28 51.02
C ASN A 89 -48.80 -43.83 50.66
N ALA A 90 -49.08 -44.09 49.39
CA ALA A 90 -50.37 -44.64 48.97
C ALA A 90 -50.56 -46.09 49.46
N LEU A 91 -49.49 -46.88 49.52
CA LEU A 91 -49.49 -48.23 50.06
C LEU A 91 -49.79 -48.21 51.55
N GLU A 92 -49.08 -47.41 52.34
CA GLU A 92 -49.28 -47.25 53.78
C GLU A 92 -50.74 -46.84 54.10
N ASN A 93 -51.26 -45.81 53.42
CA ASN A 93 -52.66 -45.40 53.57
C ASN A 93 -53.67 -46.51 53.20
N SER A 94 -53.33 -47.34 52.22
CA SER A 94 -54.20 -48.45 51.81
C SER A 94 -54.14 -49.61 52.81
N GLU A 95 -52.98 -49.90 53.37
CA GLU A 95 -52.79 -50.88 54.44
C GLU A 95 -53.54 -50.47 55.71
N GLU A 96 -53.46 -49.20 56.12
CA GLU A 96 -54.24 -48.68 57.25
C GLU A 96 -55.75 -48.79 57.02
N LEU A 97 -56.22 -48.46 55.82
CA LEU A 97 -57.64 -48.56 55.46
C LEU A 97 -58.11 -50.01 55.42
N LEU A 98 -57.28 -50.93 54.93
CA LEU A 98 -57.55 -52.36 54.92
C LEU A 98 -57.63 -52.90 56.35
N GLU A 99 -56.73 -52.47 57.23
CA GLU A 99 -56.76 -52.87 58.64
C GLU A 99 -58.01 -52.34 59.35
N PHE A 100 -58.37 -51.06 59.12
CA PHE A 100 -59.61 -50.48 59.65
C PHE A 100 -60.86 -51.20 59.15
N ALA A 101 -60.89 -51.55 57.86
CA ALA A 101 -61.99 -52.31 57.27
C ALA A 101 -62.11 -53.71 57.88
N THR A 102 -60.97 -54.39 58.07
CA THR A 102 -60.93 -55.73 58.67
C THR A 102 -61.44 -55.71 60.11
N ARG A 103 -60.95 -54.79 60.94
CA ARG A 103 -61.43 -54.63 62.34
C ARG A 103 -62.92 -54.27 62.41
N SER A 104 -63.42 -53.51 61.45
CA SER A 104 -64.83 -53.10 61.42
C SER A 104 -65.79 -54.26 61.16
N LEU A 105 -65.34 -55.37 60.56
CA LEU A 105 -66.16 -56.56 60.36
C LEU A 105 -66.57 -57.25 61.67
N ASP A 106 -65.85 -57.00 62.76
CA ASP A 106 -66.12 -57.59 64.08
C ASP A 106 -67.10 -56.76 64.94
N ILE A 107 -67.58 -55.62 64.43
CA ILE A 107 -68.54 -54.75 65.15
C ILE A 107 -69.91 -55.42 65.19
N LYS A 108 -70.44 -55.64 66.41
CA LYS A 108 -71.72 -56.34 66.64
C LYS A 108 -72.94 -55.41 66.63
N GLU A 109 -72.74 -54.11 66.85
CA GLU A 109 -73.81 -53.12 66.86
C GLU A 109 -74.10 -52.57 65.46
N HIS A 110 -75.37 -52.62 65.04
CA HIS A 110 -75.77 -52.30 63.67
C HIS A 110 -75.54 -50.82 63.30
N GLU A 111 -75.76 -49.89 64.23
CA GLU A 111 -75.57 -48.46 63.94
C GLU A 111 -74.08 -48.09 63.81
N GLU A 112 -73.23 -48.63 64.68
CA GLU A 112 -71.77 -48.40 64.63
C GLU A 112 -71.14 -49.04 63.39
N PHE A 113 -71.55 -50.27 63.04
CA PHE A 113 -71.12 -50.93 61.81
C PHE A 113 -71.51 -50.13 60.56
N SER A 114 -72.75 -49.65 60.50
CA SER A 114 -73.24 -48.82 59.38
C SER A 114 -72.45 -47.51 59.24
N LYS A 115 -72.04 -46.91 60.37
CA LYS A 115 -71.19 -45.71 60.39
C LYS A 115 -69.77 -46.02 59.90
N ALA A 116 -69.14 -47.10 60.37
CA ALA A 116 -67.81 -47.53 59.93
C ALA A 116 -67.79 -47.91 58.44
N ALA A 117 -68.79 -48.67 57.97
CA ALA A 117 -68.95 -49.04 56.57
C ALA A 117 -69.08 -47.83 55.64
N ARG A 118 -69.80 -46.78 56.06
CA ARG A 118 -69.90 -45.52 55.31
C ARG A 118 -68.55 -44.80 55.23
N GLN A 119 -67.81 -44.72 56.34
CA GLN A 119 -66.48 -44.12 56.36
C GLN A 119 -65.47 -44.87 55.50
N ILE A 120 -65.49 -46.21 55.51
CA ILE A 120 -64.65 -47.04 54.63
C ILE A 120 -65.02 -46.76 53.17
N LYS A 121 -66.31 -46.78 52.83
CA LYS A 121 -66.78 -46.50 51.47
C LYS A 121 -66.26 -45.16 50.96
N ASP A 122 -66.39 -44.10 51.77
CA ASP A 122 -65.93 -42.76 51.41
C ASP A 122 -64.40 -42.73 51.24
N ARG A 123 -63.64 -43.33 52.18
CA ARG A 123 -62.16 -43.39 52.11
C ARG A 123 -61.65 -44.23 50.94
N VAL A 124 -62.27 -45.35 50.62
CA VAL A 124 -61.91 -46.22 49.48
C VAL A 124 -62.11 -45.48 48.16
N THR A 125 -63.24 -44.77 47.98
CA THR A 125 -63.49 -44.02 46.75
C THR A 125 -62.50 -42.88 46.51
N MET A 126 -61.90 -42.36 47.59
CA MET A 126 -60.92 -41.27 47.56
C MET A 126 -59.47 -41.75 47.67
N ALA A 127 -59.22 -43.05 47.82
CA ALA A 127 -57.88 -43.59 48.02
C ALA A 127 -57.02 -43.39 46.77
N SER A 128 -55.86 -42.77 46.98
CA SER A 128 -54.89 -42.44 45.92
C SER A 128 -54.33 -43.69 45.24
N ALA A 129 -54.26 -44.84 45.93
CA ALA A 129 -53.72 -46.09 45.41
C ALA A 129 -54.44 -46.59 44.13
N PHE A 130 -55.75 -46.38 44.01
CA PHE A 130 -56.51 -46.80 42.82
C PHE A 130 -56.27 -45.91 41.60
N ARG A 131 -55.54 -44.80 41.75
CA ARG A 131 -55.22 -43.85 40.67
C ARG A 131 -53.74 -43.84 40.30
N LEU A 132 -52.91 -44.66 40.95
CA LEU A 132 -51.47 -44.74 40.68
C LEU A 132 -51.18 -45.52 39.39
N SER A 133 -50.17 -45.05 38.66
CA SER A 133 -49.56 -45.80 37.56
C SER A 133 -48.42 -46.67 38.09
N LEU A 134 -48.50 -47.98 37.85
CA LEU A 134 -47.49 -48.97 38.26
C LEU A 134 -46.36 -49.15 37.23
N LYS A 135 -46.23 -48.23 36.27
CA LYS A 135 -45.10 -48.20 35.33
C LYS A 135 -44.10 -47.11 35.75
N PRO A 136 -42.79 -47.39 35.73
CA PRO A 136 -41.77 -46.36 35.94
C PRO A 136 -41.99 -45.19 34.98
N LYS A 137 -41.97 -43.96 35.50
CA LYS A 137 -42.13 -42.75 34.67
C LYS A 137 -40.93 -42.46 33.78
N VAL A 138 -39.76 -42.97 34.14
CA VAL A 138 -38.51 -42.82 33.38
C VAL A 138 -37.84 -44.19 33.21
N SER A 139 -37.11 -44.35 32.09
CA SER A 139 -36.26 -45.53 31.84
C SER A 139 -34.84 -45.29 32.37
N ASP A 140 -34.17 -46.37 32.77
CA ASP A 140 -32.76 -46.44 33.13
C ASP A 140 -31.79 -46.26 31.95
N ASN A 141 -32.27 -46.33 30.69
CA ASN A 141 -31.42 -46.24 29.51
C ASN A 141 -30.77 -44.87 29.34
N MET A 142 -29.44 -44.83 29.21
CA MET A 142 -28.64 -43.61 28.95
C MET A 142 -27.81 -43.70 27.66
N THR A 143 -28.03 -44.71 26.79
CA THR A 143 -27.18 -44.93 25.60
C THR A 143 -27.20 -43.80 24.59
N HIS A 144 -28.23 -42.96 24.57
CA HIS A 144 -28.32 -41.78 23.72
C HIS A 144 -27.26 -40.71 24.05
N LEU A 145 -26.57 -40.82 25.19
CA LEU A 145 -25.47 -39.95 25.61
C LEU A 145 -24.08 -40.56 25.30
N MET A 146 -24.03 -41.70 24.61
CA MET A 146 -22.76 -42.30 24.19
C MET A 146 -22.10 -41.46 23.10
N VAL A 147 -20.78 -41.32 23.19
CA VAL A 147 -19.97 -40.52 22.25
C VAL A 147 -19.00 -41.42 21.50
N ASP A 148 -18.82 -41.15 20.21
CA ASP A 148 -17.81 -41.78 19.36
C ASP A 148 -16.81 -40.71 18.88
N PHE A 149 -15.53 -40.90 19.19
CA PHE A 149 -14.43 -40.00 18.83
C PHE A 149 -13.58 -40.52 17.65
N SER A 150 -14.12 -41.45 16.84
CA SER A 150 -13.35 -42.09 15.78
C SER A 150 -12.88 -41.10 14.70
N GLN A 151 -13.71 -40.12 14.34
CA GLN A 151 -13.36 -39.10 13.34
C GLN A 151 -12.29 -38.15 13.86
N GLU A 152 -12.43 -37.67 15.10
CA GLU A 152 -11.50 -36.74 15.75
C GLU A 152 -10.12 -37.39 15.93
N ARG A 153 -10.08 -38.66 16.34
CA ARG A 153 -8.82 -39.43 16.39
C ARG A 153 -8.16 -39.53 15.01
N GLN A 154 -8.94 -39.78 13.97
CA GLN A 154 -8.41 -39.84 12.61
C GLN A 154 -7.85 -38.48 12.18
N MET A 155 -8.53 -37.37 12.49
CA MET A 155 -8.02 -36.02 12.22
C MET A 155 -6.70 -35.76 12.95
N LEU A 156 -6.61 -36.13 14.24
CA LEU A 156 -5.37 -36.01 15.03
C LEU A 156 -4.21 -36.83 14.42
N HIS A 157 -4.48 -38.04 13.92
CA HIS A 157 -3.46 -38.86 13.24
C HIS A 157 -2.97 -38.27 11.90
N THR A 158 -3.77 -37.40 11.27
CA THR A 158 -3.40 -36.74 10.01
C THR A 158 -2.64 -35.42 10.21
N LEU A 159 -2.46 -34.96 11.45
CA LEU A 159 -1.70 -33.75 11.75
C LEU A 159 -0.25 -33.89 11.29
N LYS A 160 0.22 -32.88 10.55
CA LYS A 160 1.58 -32.78 10.02
C LYS A 160 2.06 -31.34 10.17
N PHE A 161 3.37 -31.14 10.26
CA PHE A 161 3.96 -29.81 10.17
C PHE A 161 3.55 -29.11 8.89
N LEU A 162 3.44 -27.79 8.96
CA LEU A 162 3.09 -26.97 7.80
C LEU A 162 4.21 -27.08 6.76
N PRO A 163 3.90 -27.48 5.51
CA PRO A 163 4.89 -27.51 4.44
C PRO A 163 5.30 -26.07 4.09
N VAL A 164 6.53 -25.88 3.62
CA VAL A 164 6.96 -24.59 3.07
C VAL A 164 6.03 -24.24 1.88
N PRO A 165 5.37 -23.07 1.88
CA PRO A 165 4.51 -22.68 0.78
C PRO A 165 5.28 -22.63 -0.54
N LYS A 166 4.67 -23.10 -1.62
CA LYS A 166 5.23 -22.96 -2.97
C LYS A 166 5.29 -21.48 -3.38
N ALA A 167 6.24 -21.13 -4.24
CA ALA A 167 6.34 -19.80 -4.79
C ALA A 167 5.07 -19.46 -5.61
N PRO A 168 4.41 -18.31 -5.38
CA PRO A 168 3.32 -17.86 -6.23
C PRO A 168 3.82 -17.50 -7.63
N MET A 169 2.91 -17.41 -8.59
CA MET A 169 3.21 -16.98 -9.96
C MET A 169 2.49 -15.66 -10.24
N ILE A 170 3.23 -14.58 -10.46
CA ILE A 170 2.68 -13.31 -10.93
C ILE A 170 2.13 -13.51 -12.33
N ASP A 171 0.92 -13.01 -12.60
CA ASP A 171 0.31 -13.00 -13.93
C ASP A 171 0.52 -11.63 -14.58
N PRO A 172 1.47 -11.50 -15.52
CA PRO A 172 1.76 -10.20 -16.14
C PRO A 172 0.59 -9.64 -16.96
N VAL A 173 -0.37 -10.48 -17.37
CA VAL A 173 -1.53 -10.06 -18.18
C VAL A 173 -2.58 -9.37 -17.33
N GLU A 174 -2.77 -9.85 -16.10
CA GLU A 174 -3.68 -9.25 -15.11
C GLU A 174 -3.03 -8.08 -14.35
N CYS A 175 -1.72 -7.91 -14.46
CA CYS A 175 -1.03 -6.74 -13.94
C CYS A 175 -1.38 -5.48 -14.75
N LEU A 176 -1.68 -4.38 -14.05
CA LEU A 176 -2.12 -3.13 -14.67
C LEU A 176 -1.31 -1.95 -14.13
N VAL A 177 -0.73 -1.16 -15.05
CA VAL A 177 -0.05 0.11 -14.73
C VAL A 177 -0.87 1.26 -15.29
N VAL A 178 -1.68 1.90 -14.44
CA VAL A 178 -2.59 2.97 -14.85
C VAL A 178 -2.68 4.04 -13.78
N ASP A 179 -2.81 5.31 -14.18
CA ASP A 179 -3.05 6.44 -13.28
C ASP A 179 -2.09 6.52 -12.09
N ASN A 180 -0.79 6.25 -12.32
CA ASN A 180 0.24 6.23 -11.26
C ASN A 180 -0.01 5.17 -10.17
N THR A 181 -0.78 4.15 -10.51
CA THR A 181 -1.01 2.95 -9.71
C THR A 181 -0.49 1.72 -10.44
N VAL A 182 -0.09 0.71 -9.67
CA VAL A 182 0.31 -0.59 -10.18
C VAL A 182 -0.50 -1.66 -9.46
N ASN A 183 -1.41 -2.31 -10.18
CA ASN A 183 -2.03 -3.55 -9.71
C ASN A 183 -1.15 -4.73 -10.09
N VAL A 184 -0.77 -5.53 -9.10
CA VAL A 184 -0.02 -6.77 -9.29
C VAL A 184 -0.92 -7.91 -8.90
N ALA A 185 -1.17 -8.84 -9.81
CA ALA A 185 -1.97 -10.03 -9.58
C ALA A 185 -1.10 -11.29 -9.68
N TRP A 186 -1.38 -12.28 -8.84
CA TRP A 186 -0.67 -13.56 -8.83
C TRP A 186 -1.64 -14.71 -8.57
N ARG A 187 -1.15 -15.93 -8.73
CA ARG A 187 -1.89 -17.16 -8.44
C ARG A 187 -0.97 -18.21 -7.84
N MET A 188 -1.55 -19.12 -7.07
CA MET A 188 -0.82 -20.28 -6.58
C MET A 188 -0.79 -21.38 -7.64
N PRO A 189 0.33 -22.10 -7.83
CA PRO A 189 0.38 -23.25 -8.73
C PRO A 189 -0.59 -24.37 -8.34
N GLU A 190 -0.82 -24.53 -7.04
CA GLU A 190 -1.74 -25.50 -6.44
C GLU A 190 -2.51 -24.81 -5.31
N GLU A 191 -3.77 -25.21 -5.08
CA GLU A 191 -4.55 -24.67 -3.97
C GLU A 191 -3.93 -25.08 -2.64
N ASP A 192 -3.52 -24.08 -1.85
CA ASP A 192 -2.99 -24.28 -0.50
C ASP A 192 -3.78 -23.42 0.48
N ASN A 193 -4.66 -24.08 1.24
CA ASN A 193 -5.49 -23.45 2.25
C ASN A 193 -4.72 -23.12 3.55
N LYS A 194 -3.43 -23.46 3.62
CA LYS A 194 -2.56 -23.18 4.77
C LYS A 194 -1.79 -21.87 4.62
N ILE A 195 -1.93 -21.18 3.48
CA ILE A 195 -1.37 -19.84 3.30
C ILE A 195 -2.10 -18.89 4.25
N ASP A 196 -1.34 -18.23 5.10
CA ASP A 196 -1.85 -17.19 5.97
C ASP A 196 -1.88 -15.84 5.25
N HIS A 197 -0.78 -15.43 4.61
CA HIS A 197 -0.69 -14.14 3.91
C HIS A 197 0.39 -14.15 2.81
N PHE A 198 0.46 -13.08 2.04
CA PHE A 198 1.50 -12.85 1.04
C PHE A 198 2.33 -11.62 1.38
N ILE A 199 3.60 -11.66 0.97
CA ILE A 199 4.52 -10.53 1.00
C ILE A 199 4.84 -10.14 -0.44
N LEU A 200 4.46 -8.92 -0.82
CA LEU A 200 4.81 -8.32 -2.10
C LEU A 200 6.03 -7.43 -1.91
N GLU A 201 7.05 -7.63 -2.72
CA GLU A 201 8.19 -6.74 -2.80
C GLU A 201 8.29 -6.07 -4.15
N TYR A 202 8.66 -4.80 -4.14
CA TYR A 202 8.88 -4.03 -5.36
C TYR A 202 10.14 -3.17 -5.27
N ARG A 203 10.67 -2.81 -6.44
CA ARG A 203 11.73 -1.81 -6.56
C ARG A 203 11.72 -1.10 -7.90
N LYS A 204 12.11 0.17 -7.90
CA LYS A 204 12.21 1.01 -9.10
C LYS A 204 13.54 0.78 -9.82
N THR A 205 13.53 0.65 -11.15
CA THR A 205 14.76 0.50 -11.95
C THR A 205 14.64 1.20 -13.32
N ASN A 206 15.78 1.51 -13.93
CA ASN A 206 15.84 2.06 -15.29
C ASN A 206 16.20 1.00 -16.33
N PHE A 207 16.37 -0.25 -15.92
CA PHE A 207 16.71 -1.36 -16.79
C PHE A 207 15.53 -2.28 -17.00
N ASP A 208 15.35 -2.70 -18.24
CA ASP A 208 14.36 -3.71 -18.60
C ASP A 208 14.85 -5.11 -18.22
N GLY A 209 13.91 -5.99 -17.91
CA GLY A 209 14.13 -7.39 -17.58
C GLY A 209 14.61 -7.65 -16.15
N LEU A 210 15.15 -8.86 -15.96
CA LEU A 210 15.41 -9.42 -14.64
C LEU A 210 16.25 -8.51 -13.72
N PRO A 211 15.94 -8.50 -12.40
CA PRO A 211 16.72 -7.84 -11.37
C PRO A 211 18.23 -8.07 -11.51
N ARG A 212 18.99 -7.02 -11.82
CA ARG A 212 20.46 -7.09 -11.82
C ARG A 212 20.98 -7.18 -10.39
N VAL A 213 21.93 -8.09 -10.15
CA VAL A 213 22.55 -8.34 -8.83
C VAL A 213 23.36 -7.13 -8.33
N LYS A 214 23.88 -6.30 -9.24
CA LYS A 214 24.62 -5.06 -8.92
C LYS A 214 23.74 -3.83 -8.68
N ASP A 215 22.41 -3.96 -8.76
CA ASP A 215 21.50 -2.84 -8.51
C ASP A 215 21.33 -2.69 -6.98
N GLU A 216 22.01 -1.69 -6.40
CA GLU A 216 22.10 -1.42 -4.95
C GLU A 216 20.77 -0.95 -4.31
N ARG A 217 19.70 -0.78 -5.11
CA ARG A 217 18.39 -0.37 -4.60
C ARG A 217 17.72 -1.49 -3.80
N CYS A 218 17.41 -1.21 -2.54
CA CYS A 218 16.65 -2.09 -1.67
C CYS A 218 15.25 -2.37 -2.21
N TRP A 219 14.75 -3.56 -1.92
CA TRP A 219 13.34 -3.91 -2.12
C TRP A 219 12.50 -3.22 -1.04
N GLU A 220 11.38 -2.62 -1.46
CA GLU A 220 10.32 -2.18 -0.57
C GLU A 220 9.33 -3.33 -0.41
N SER A 221 8.89 -3.60 0.82
CA SER A 221 8.05 -4.74 1.15
C SER A 221 6.69 -4.32 1.69
N ILE A 222 5.64 -4.99 1.21
CA ILE A 222 4.29 -4.91 1.73
C ILE A 222 3.93 -6.29 2.25
N ASP A 223 3.58 -6.34 3.52
CA ASP A 223 3.28 -7.56 4.25
C ASP A 223 1.78 -7.69 4.53
N TYR A 224 1.34 -8.86 4.97
CA TYR A 224 -0.03 -9.19 5.39
C TYR A 224 -1.09 -9.02 4.30
N ILE A 225 -0.75 -9.33 3.05
CA ILE A 225 -1.73 -9.32 1.96
C ILE A 225 -2.53 -10.63 2.01
N LYS A 226 -3.86 -10.56 2.18
CA LYS A 226 -4.74 -11.74 2.23
C LYS A 226 -5.33 -12.11 0.86
N ALA A 227 -5.28 -11.20 -0.11
CA ALA A 227 -5.75 -11.42 -1.48
C ALA A 227 -4.62 -11.90 -2.40
N THR A 228 -4.98 -12.36 -3.59
CA THR A 228 -4.02 -12.74 -4.65
C THR A 228 -3.74 -11.60 -5.63
N GLU A 229 -4.07 -10.38 -5.23
CA GLU A 229 -3.73 -9.16 -5.94
C GLU A 229 -3.50 -8.01 -4.96
N TYR A 230 -2.73 -7.01 -5.39
CA TYR A 230 -2.50 -5.81 -4.60
C TYR A 230 -2.26 -4.60 -5.50
N THR A 231 -2.94 -3.50 -5.20
CA THR A 231 -2.78 -2.22 -5.90
C THR A 231 -1.91 -1.26 -5.10
N LEU A 232 -0.74 -0.96 -5.63
CA LEU A 232 0.12 0.14 -5.18
C LEU A 232 -0.43 1.46 -5.72
N SER A 233 -0.67 2.42 -4.83
CA SER A 233 -1.19 3.74 -5.19
C SER A 233 -0.24 4.86 -4.75
N GLY A 234 -0.41 6.05 -5.34
CA GLY A 234 0.40 7.22 -4.98
C GLY A 234 1.86 7.16 -5.44
N LEU A 235 2.17 6.31 -6.43
CA LEU A 235 3.54 6.14 -6.92
C LEU A 235 3.97 7.29 -7.83
N LYS A 236 5.16 7.84 -7.59
CA LYS A 236 5.86 8.65 -8.59
C LYS A 236 6.64 7.74 -9.53
N PHE A 237 6.33 7.78 -10.82
CA PHE A 237 7.04 7.02 -11.86
C PHE A 237 8.25 7.82 -12.35
N ASP A 238 9.27 7.86 -11.49
CA ASP A 238 10.56 8.53 -11.71
C ASP A 238 11.63 7.62 -12.34
N SER A 239 11.32 6.33 -12.48
CA SER A 239 12.14 5.33 -13.17
C SER A 239 11.31 4.71 -14.31
N LYS A 240 11.97 4.15 -15.33
CA LYS A 240 11.29 3.60 -16.51
C LYS A 240 10.56 2.28 -16.22
N TYR A 241 11.02 1.52 -15.24
CA TYR A 241 10.46 0.23 -14.89
C TYR A 241 10.35 0.04 -13.38
N MET A 242 9.52 -0.91 -12.98
CA MET A 242 9.46 -1.44 -11.62
C MET A 242 9.52 -2.97 -11.68
N ASN A 243 10.28 -3.57 -10.76
CA ASN A 243 10.30 -5.01 -10.57
C ASN A 243 9.41 -5.39 -9.40
N PHE A 244 8.73 -6.52 -9.51
CA PHE A 244 7.83 -7.08 -8.51
C PHE A 244 8.15 -8.54 -8.27
N ARG A 245 8.09 -8.97 -7.01
CA ARG A 245 8.14 -10.38 -6.63
C ARG A 245 7.25 -10.62 -5.43
N VAL A 246 6.63 -11.78 -5.35
CA VAL A 246 5.71 -12.11 -4.25
C VAL A 246 6.07 -13.46 -3.65
N ARG A 247 5.92 -13.62 -2.34
CA ARG A 247 6.03 -14.92 -1.67
C ARG A 247 4.80 -15.20 -0.83
N ALA A 248 4.46 -16.48 -0.69
CA ALA A 248 3.41 -16.95 0.21
C ALA A 248 4.01 -17.27 1.59
N CYS A 249 3.28 -16.93 2.64
CA CYS A 249 3.63 -17.21 4.02
C CYS A 249 2.52 -18.05 4.65
N ASN A 250 2.88 -19.11 5.33
CA ASN A 250 1.98 -19.78 6.28
C ASN A 250 2.30 -19.29 7.70
N LYS A 251 1.61 -19.85 8.71
CA LYS A 251 1.83 -19.47 10.12
C LYS A 251 3.27 -19.69 10.62
N ALA A 252 4.03 -20.60 10.02
CA ALA A 252 5.34 -21.03 10.52
C ALA A 252 6.52 -20.56 9.66
N VAL A 253 6.33 -20.39 8.35
CA VAL A 253 7.43 -20.14 7.41
C VAL A 253 6.97 -19.37 6.17
N ALA A 254 7.86 -18.51 5.68
CA ALA A 254 7.74 -17.87 4.38
C ALA A 254 8.37 -18.76 3.29
N GLY A 255 7.63 -18.97 2.21
CA GLY A 255 8.12 -19.66 1.02
C GLY A 255 9.12 -18.83 0.22
N GLU A 256 9.56 -19.40 -0.90
CA GLU A 256 10.39 -18.69 -1.86
C GLU A 256 9.59 -17.59 -2.59
N TYR A 257 10.30 -16.58 -3.07
CA TYR A 257 9.71 -15.57 -3.94
C TYR A 257 9.42 -16.14 -5.33
N SER A 258 8.37 -15.61 -5.95
CA SER A 258 8.08 -15.79 -7.36
C SER A 258 9.25 -15.34 -8.23
N ASP A 259 9.26 -15.83 -9.47
CA ASP A 259 10.05 -15.18 -10.51
C ASP A 259 9.63 -13.70 -10.60
N PRO A 260 10.61 -12.77 -10.66
CA PRO A 260 10.31 -11.35 -10.65
C PRO A 260 9.74 -10.92 -12.00
N VAL A 261 8.74 -10.05 -11.96
CA VAL A 261 8.13 -9.43 -13.14
C VAL A 261 8.52 -7.97 -13.23
N THR A 262 8.88 -7.52 -14.42
CA THR A 262 9.22 -6.13 -14.71
C THR A 262 8.04 -5.48 -15.43
N LEU A 263 7.50 -4.40 -14.87
CA LEU A 263 6.43 -3.61 -15.48
C LEU A 263 6.96 -2.24 -15.90
N GLU A 264 6.58 -1.79 -17.09
CA GLU A 264 6.98 -0.48 -17.62
C GLU A 264 6.10 0.64 -17.05
N THR A 265 6.76 1.67 -16.51
CA THR A 265 6.11 2.85 -15.93
C THR A 265 6.29 4.05 -16.87
N LYS A 266 5.38 4.19 -17.83
CA LYS A 266 5.40 5.26 -18.85
C LYS A 266 5.04 6.62 -18.25
N ALA A 267 6.03 7.42 -17.89
CA ALA A 267 5.85 8.79 -17.42
C ALA A 267 7.01 9.69 -17.87
N LEU A 268 6.70 10.96 -18.13
CA LEU A 268 7.75 11.96 -18.38
C LEU A 268 8.26 12.49 -17.04
N ASN A 269 9.50 12.17 -16.72
CA ASN A 269 10.20 12.73 -15.58
C ASN A 269 11.25 13.72 -16.08
N PHE A 270 11.06 15.00 -15.76
CA PHE A 270 11.97 16.09 -16.13
C PHE A 270 12.12 17.07 -14.97
N SER A 271 13.26 17.77 -14.93
CA SER A 271 13.54 18.87 -14.02
C SER A 271 13.66 20.18 -14.80
N LEU A 272 13.74 21.30 -14.08
CA LEU A 272 13.96 22.61 -14.70
C LEU A 272 15.44 22.82 -15.02
N ASP A 273 15.74 23.19 -16.26
CA ASP A 273 17.10 23.48 -16.70
C ASP A 273 17.54 24.89 -16.28
N SER A 274 18.21 24.97 -15.12
CA SER A 274 18.82 26.18 -14.58
C SER A 274 19.84 26.85 -15.51
N SER A 275 20.37 26.14 -16.53
CA SER A 275 21.27 26.74 -17.51
C SER A 275 20.53 27.57 -18.57
N SER A 276 19.26 27.23 -18.83
CA SER A 276 18.36 27.98 -19.70
C SER A 276 17.72 29.19 -19.00
N SER A 277 17.60 29.16 -17.67
CA SER A 277 16.76 30.09 -16.92
C SER A 277 17.18 31.56 -17.05
N HIS A 278 16.18 32.44 -17.10
CA HIS A 278 16.40 33.88 -17.00
C HIS A 278 17.10 34.25 -15.67
N LEU A 279 17.95 35.28 -15.66
CA LEU A 279 18.73 35.70 -14.48
C LEU A 279 17.89 36.09 -13.25
N ASN A 280 16.65 36.52 -13.49
CA ASN A 280 15.64 36.83 -12.47
C ASN A 280 14.78 35.64 -12.07
N LEU A 281 15.15 34.42 -12.45
CA LEU A 281 14.48 33.21 -12.00
C LEU A 281 15.43 32.40 -11.11
N LYS A 282 14.95 32.08 -9.92
CA LYS A 282 15.57 31.10 -9.04
C LYS A 282 14.91 29.75 -9.31
N VAL A 283 15.71 28.76 -9.68
CA VAL A 283 15.24 27.42 -10.04
C VAL A 283 15.75 26.45 -8.97
N GLU A 284 14.83 25.68 -8.39
CA GLU A 284 15.10 24.65 -7.40
C GLU A 284 14.30 23.38 -7.76
N ASP A 285 14.97 22.35 -8.27
CA ASP A 285 14.38 21.07 -8.70
C ASP A 285 13.12 21.22 -9.57
N PHE A 286 11.94 21.19 -8.93
CA PHE A 286 10.60 21.26 -9.54
C PHE A 286 9.89 22.59 -9.29
N CYS A 287 10.60 23.60 -8.77
CA CYS A 287 10.07 24.92 -8.45
C CYS A 287 10.87 26.02 -9.17
N VAL A 288 10.17 27.06 -9.60
CA VAL A 288 10.77 28.28 -10.14
C VAL A 288 10.11 29.50 -9.55
N GLU A 289 10.91 30.43 -9.05
CA GLU A 289 10.46 31.66 -8.44
C GLU A 289 11.12 32.87 -9.10
N TRP A 290 10.34 33.93 -9.26
CA TRP A 290 10.84 35.20 -9.75
C TRP A 290 11.53 35.98 -8.64
N ASP A 291 12.82 36.27 -8.83
CA ASP A 291 13.65 37.09 -7.96
C ASP A 291 13.81 38.51 -8.55
N PRO A 292 13.21 39.54 -7.92
CA PRO A 292 13.37 40.94 -8.35
C PRO A 292 14.82 41.42 -8.34
N THR A 293 15.70 40.81 -7.52
CA THR A 293 17.10 41.24 -7.36
C THR A 293 18.06 40.59 -8.36
N GLY A 294 17.58 39.63 -9.16
CA GLY A 294 18.35 38.98 -10.22
C GLY A 294 19.59 38.26 -9.72
N GLY A 295 19.51 37.62 -8.54
CA GLY A 295 20.61 36.87 -7.94
C GLY A 295 21.76 37.71 -7.37
N LYS A 296 21.66 39.04 -7.35
CA LYS A 296 22.76 39.94 -6.92
C LYS A 296 22.97 40.04 -5.40
N SER A 297 22.22 39.27 -4.61
CA SER A 297 22.14 39.46 -3.16
C SER A 297 23.14 38.63 -2.33
N GLN A 298 23.89 37.70 -2.93
CA GLN A 298 24.71 36.73 -2.16
C GLN A 298 26.24 36.86 -2.30
N GLU A 299 26.78 37.67 -3.21
CA GLU A 299 28.26 37.81 -3.37
C GLU A 299 28.92 38.88 -2.48
N ASN A 300 28.16 39.76 -1.82
CA ASN A 300 28.72 40.91 -1.09
C ASN A 300 28.48 40.83 0.42
N LYS A 301 29.06 39.84 1.11
CA LYS A 301 29.08 39.85 2.58
C LYS A 301 30.23 39.07 3.24
N ILE A 302 31.48 39.26 2.79
CA ILE A 302 32.65 39.08 3.66
C ILE A 302 33.68 40.18 3.36
N LYS A 303 33.63 41.28 4.12
CA LYS A 303 34.79 42.13 4.37
C LYS A 303 34.62 42.79 5.74
N GLY A 304 35.05 42.04 6.76
CA GLY A 304 35.25 42.55 8.11
C GLY A 304 36.47 43.48 8.16
N LYS A 305 36.30 44.56 8.93
CA LYS A 305 37.29 45.59 9.26
C LYS A 305 38.46 45.03 10.07
N GLU A 306 39.69 45.46 9.76
CA GLU A 306 40.72 45.77 10.77
C GLU A 306 41.54 46.98 10.34
N ASN A 307 42.06 47.71 11.33
CA ASN A 307 42.41 49.12 11.27
C ASN A 307 43.88 49.33 11.74
N LYS A 308 44.56 50.28 11.08
CA LYS A 308 45.77 51.06 11.47
C LYS A 308 47.19 50.44 11.44
N GLY A 309 48.01 51.06 10.59
CA GLY A 309 49.46 51.28 10.77
C GLY A 309 50.01 52.15 9.62
N ARG A 310 50.51 53.37 9.92
CA ARG A 310 51.05 54.37 8.96
C ARG A 310 52.58 54.37 8.99
N SER A 311 53.27 54.42 7.84
CA SER A 311 54.42 55.31 7.58
C SER A 311 54.93 55.23 6.12
N GLY A 312 55.33 56.39 5.55
CA GLY A 312 56.32 56.55 4.46
C GLY A 312 55.85 56.61 2.99
N THR A 313 55.98 57.77 2.34
CA THR A 313 55.83 58.08 0.89
C THR A 313 57.21 58.11 0.16
N PRO A 314 57.40 58.33 -1.18
CA PRO A 314 56.47 58.51 -2.34
C PRO A 314 56.78 57.74 -3.69
N SER A 315 55.73 57.47 -4.50
CA SER A 315 55.54 57.48 -6.00
C SER A 315 56.60 57.01 -7.05
N PRO A 316 56.26 56.80 -8.36
CA PRO A 316 55.10 56.10 -9.00
C PRO A 316 55.51 55.18 -10.21
N LYS A 317 54.69 54.17 -10.57
CA LYS A 317 54.14 53.91 -11.94
C LYS A 317 53.58 52.49 -12.11
N ARG A 318 52.38 52.52 -12.67
CA ARG A 318 51.40 51.51 -13.08
C ARG A 318 51.90 50.54 -14.17
N THR A 319 51.75 49.23 -13.94
CA THR A 319 51.36 48.21 -14.94
C THR A 319 50.92 46.95 -14.20
N SER A 320 49.61 46.70 -14.13
CA SER A 320 49.01 45.54 -13.47
C SER A 320 48.73 44.43 -14.50
N ILE A 321 49.43 43.31 -14.40
CA ILE A 321 49.01 42.03 -14.99
C ILE A 321 48.70 41.12 -13.81
N SER A 322 47.41 40.92 -13.53
CA SER A 322 46.91 39.93 -12.59
C SER A 322 46.10 38.92 -13.39
N SER A 323 46.68 37.72 -13.51
CA SER A 323 46.07 36.51 -14.04
C SER A 323 44.93 36.08 -13.12
N ARG A 324 43.69 36.33 -13.57
CA ARG A 324 42.46 35.82 -12.94
C ARG A 324 42.26 34.35 -13.36
N PRO A 325 41.87 33.43 -12.45
CA PRO A 325 41.48 32.08 -12.84
C PRO A 325 40.22 32.14 -13.73
N PRO A 326 40.03 31.18 -14.65
CA PRO A 326 38.96 31.26 -15.62
C PRO A 326 37.61 31.11 -14.93
N THR A 327 36.77 32.14 -15.02
CA THR A 327 35.35 32.05 -14.73
C THR A 327 34.71 31.04 -15.69
N VAL A 328 33.98 30.08 -15.13
CA VAL A 328 33.15 29.12 -15.87
C VAL A 328 32.27 29.87 -16.87
N ARG A 329 32.51 29.63 -18.17
CA ARG A 329 31.72 30.16 -19.29
C ARG A 329 30.33 29.52 -19.28
N GLY A 330 29.39 30.04 -18.49
CA GLY A 330 28.00 29.57 -18.44
C GLY A 330 26.94 30.57 -18.94
N SER A 331 27.34 31.73 -19.47
CA SER A 331 26.43 32.85 -19.73
C SER A 331 25.73 32.83 -21.10
N ARG A 332 26.08 31.91 -22.01
CA ARG A 332 25.71 32.10 -23.41
C ARG A 332 24.28 31.66 -23.74
N ASP A 333 23.63 30.78 -22.97
CA ASP A 333 22.35 30.15 -23.39
C ASP A 333 21.10 30.53 -22.58
N ARG A 334 21.20 31.50 -21.68
CA ARG A 334 20.07 31.96 -20.85
C ARG A 334 19.09 32.86 -21.61
N PHE A 335 17.82 32.77 -21.25
CA PHE A 335 16.81 33.78 -21.64
C PHE A 335 17.12 35.14 -21.01
N THR A 336 16.74 36.22 -21.70
CA THR A 336 17.05 37.61 -21.35
C THR A 336 15.92 38.56 -21.77
N GLY A 337 15.99 39.82 -21.33
CA GLY A 337 14.98 40.83 -21.59
C GLY A 337 13.70 40.58 -20.79
N GLU A 338 12.56 40.63 -21.46
CA GLU A 338 11.25 40.35 -20.86
C GLU A 338 10.88 38.85 -20.90
N SER A 339 11.79 38.00 -21.39
CA SER A 339 11.57 36.55 -21.46
C SER A 339 11.97 35.90 -20.14
N TYR A 340 11.14 36.04 -19.11
CA TYR A 340 11.33 35.40 -17.81
C TYR A 340 11.05 33.89 -17.88
N THR A 341 11.82 33.17 -18.71
CA THR A 341 11.56 31.79 -19.13
C THR A 341 12.59 30.83 -18.55
N VAL A 342 12.14 29.61 -18.28
CA VAL A 342 12.96 28.42 -18.02
C VAL A 342 12.36 27.24 -18.80
N LEU A 343 13.20 26.36 -19.34
CA LEU A 343 12.79 25.14 -20.02
C LEU A 343 13.00 23.91 -19.11
N GLY A 344 12.30 22.83 -19.40
CA GLY A 344 12.64 21.51 -18.89
C GLY A 344 13.97 21.01 -19.45
N ASP A 345 14.61 20.07 -18.75
CA ASP A 345 15.88 19.45 -19.15
C ASP A 345 15.73 18.27 -20.11
N THR A 346 14.51 17.72 -20.22
CA THR A 346 14.21 16.49 -20.97
C THR A 346 13.33 16.81 -22.17
N ALA A 347 13.85 16.50 -23.36
CA ALA A 347 13.12 16.69 -24.61
C ALA A 347 12.08 15.59 -24.84
N ILE A 348 10.94 15.97 -25.40
CA ILE A 348 9.89 15.10 -25.88
C ILE A 348 10.04 14.99 -27.41
N ASP A 349 10.28 13.79 -27.89
CA ASP A 349 10.48 13.49 -29.31
C ASP A 349 9.56 12.37 -29.84
N SER A 350 8.72 11.81 -28.98
CA SER A 350 7.81 10.70 -29.29
C SER A 350 6.78 10.51 -28.16
N GLY A 351 5.67 9.84 -28.45
CA GLY A 351 4.72 9.36 -27.46
C GLY A 351 3.80 10.42 -26.84
N GLN A 352 3.15 10.00 -25.76
CA GLN A 352 2.17 10.80 -25.02
C GLN A 352 2.64 11.03 -23.58
N HIS A 353 2.61 12.29 -23.14
CA HIS A 353 3.16 12.73 -21.86
C HIS A 353 2.20 13.64 -21.12
N TYR A 354 2.29 13.62 -19.79
CA TYR A 354 1.48 14.47 -18.92
C TYR A 354 2.27 14.98 -17.72
N TRP A 355 2.06 16.24 -17.36
CA TRP A 355 2.59 16.85 -16.14
C TRP A 355 1.63 17.91 -15.62
N GLU A 356 1.79 18.29 -14.35
CA GLU A 356 0.93 19.29 -13.73
C GLU A 356 1.74 20.47 -13.19
N VAL A 357 1.12 21.66 -13.22
CA VAL A 357 1.72 22.91 -12.79
C VAL A 357 0.77 23.62 -11.83
N ARG A 358 1.29 24.03 -10.67
CA ARG A 358 0.57 24.85 -9.70
C ARG A 358 1.27 26.20 -9.56
N ALA A 359 0.51 27.28 -9.66
CA ALA A 359 1.02 28.61 -9.38
C ALA A 359 0.95 28.92 -7.89
N GLN A 360 1.94 29.66 -7.37
CA GLN A 360 1.89 30.24 -6.03
C GLN A 360 0.79 31.31 -5.96
N LYS A 361 0.21 31.54 -4.77
CA LYS A 361 -0.96 32.42 -4.60
C LYS A 361 -0.69 33.86 -5.04
N GLU A 362 0.53 34.32 -4.81
CA GLU A 362 1.01 35.65 -5.15
C GLU A 362 1.51 35.78 -6.60
N CYS A 363 1.44 34.71 -7.41
CA CYS A 363 1.95 34.72 -8.78
C CYS A 363 1.14 35.67 -9.68
N LYS A 364 1.81 36.73 -10.14
CA LYS A 364 1.17 37.82 -10.85
C LYS A 364 1.07 37.60 -12.36
N SER A 365 1.99 36.88 -12.98
CA SER A 365 1.81 36.38 -14.35
C SER A 365 2.66 35.16 -14.61
N TYR A 366 2.11 34.20 -15.33
CA TYR A 366 2.85 33.01 -15.74
C TYR A 366 2.35 32.44 -17.07
N SER A 367 3.20 31.67 -17.73
CA SER A 367 2.84 30.89 -18.92
C SER A 367 3.30 29.46 -18.76
N VAL A 368 2.47 28.52 -19.20
CA VAL A 368 2.75 27.08 -19.18
C VAL A 368 2.55 26.53 -20.57
N GLY A 369 3.52 25.77 -21.08
CA GLY A 369 3.39 25.17 -22.40
C GLY A 369 4.61 24.37 -22.81
N VAL A 370 4.87 24.35 -24.12
CA VAL A 370 6.02 23.70 -24.73
C VAL A 370 6.67 24.60 -25.77
N ALA A 371 7.97 24.41 -25.99
CA ALA A 371 8.74 25.14 -26.98
C ALA A 371 9.77 24.25 -27.65
N TYR A 372 10.14 24.58 -28.89
CA TYR A 372 11.36 24.00 -29.48
C TYR A 372 12.60 24.52 -28.75
N LYS A 373 13.65 23.70 -28.72
CA LYS A 373 14.97 24.09 -28.18
C LYS A 373 15.56 25.32 -28.88
N THR A 374 15.12 25.60 -30.11
CA THR A 374 15.56 26.76 -30.91
C THR A 374 14.84 28.06 -30.56
N LEU A 375 14.00 28.11 -29.52
CA LEU A 375 13.35 29.33 -29.06
C LEU A 375 14.38 30.43 -28.78
N GLY A 376 14.18 31.62 -29.34
CA GLY A 376 15.12 32.73 -29.19
C GLY A 376 15.16 33.24 -27.75
N LYS A 377 16.33 33.73 -27.33
CA LYS A 377 16.58 34.14 -25.93
C LYS A 377 15.75 35.35 -25.47
N PHE A 378 15.24 36.13 -26.42
CA PHE A 378 14.38 37.29 -26.17
C PHE A 378 12.90 36.97 -26.44
N ASP A 379 12.59 35.76 -26.92
CA ASP A 379 11.25 35.38 -27.34
C ASP A 379 10.44 34.86 -26.15
N GLN A 380 9.37 35.57 -25.82
CA GLN A 380 8.41 35.09 -24.82
C GLN A 380 7.58 33.94 -25.39
N LEU A 381 7.18 33.01 -24.52
CA LEU A 381 6.33 31.88 -24.90
C LEU A 381 5.03 32.36 -25.56
N GLY A 382 4.70 31.76 -26.70
CA GLY A 382 3.50 32.06 -27.50
C GLY A 382 3.65 33.24 -28.46
N LYS A 383 4.76 34.01 -28.44
CA LYS A 383 4.99 35.11 -29.39
C LYS A 383 5.53 34.63 -30.74
N THR A 384 6.16 33.47 -30.80
CA THR A 384 6.74 32.90 -32.04
C THR A 384 6.00 31.63 -32.45
N ASN A 385 6.27 31.14 -33.65
CA ASN A 385 5.79 29.85 -34.14
C ASN A 385 6.54 28.65 -33.51
N THR A 386 7.52 28.89 -32.64
CA THR A 386 8.33 27.85 -31.98
C THR A 386 7.87 27.52 -30.56
N SER A 387 6.76 28.10 -30.10
CA SER A 387 6.21 27.86 -28.77
C SER A 387 4.68 27.90 -28.75
N TRP A 388 4.10 27.10 -27.87
CA TRP A 388 2.65 26.99 -27.62
C TRP A 388 2.43 27.02 -26.13
N CYS A 389 1.60 27.93 -25.63
CA CYS A 389 1.34 28.02 -24.20
C CYS A 389 -0.06 28.52 -23.90
N ILE A 390 -0.47 28.34 -22.65
CA ILE A 390 -1.48 29.18 -22.02
C ILE A 390 -0.79 30.21 -21.14
N HIS A 391 -1.39 31.38 -21.06
CA HIS A 391 -0.87 32.54 -20.36
C HIS A 391 -1.92 33.08 -19.40
N ILE A 392 -1.49 33.29 -18.16
CA ILE A 392 -2.29 33.84 -17.08
C ILE A 392 -1.61 35.15 -16.63
N ASN A 393 -2.42 36.19 -16.46
CA ASN A 393 -1.98 37.44 -15.84
C ASN A 393 -3.01 37.86 -14.79
N ASN A 394 -2.55 38.16 -13.58
CA ASN A 394 -3.29 38.52 -12.38
C ASN A 394 -2.84 39.88 -11.79
N TRP A 395 -1.90 40.62 -12.40
CA TRP A 395 -1.32 41.84 -11.80
C TRP A 395 -2.33 43.00 -11.67
N LEU A 396 -3.40 43.05 -12.49
CA LEU A 396 -4.47 44.05 -12.39
C LEU A 396 -5.86 43.46 -12.66
N GLN A 397 -5.96 42.67 -13.73
CA GLN A 397 -7.17 41.95 -14.13
C GLN A 397 -6.76 40.53 -14.49
N THR A 398 -7.52 39.55 -14.01
CA THR A 398 -7.29 38.16 -14.38
C THR A 398 -7.62 37.98 -15.86
N THR A 399 -6.60 37.68 -16.66
CA THR A 399 -6.77 37.28 -18.05
C THR A 399 -6.20 35.88 -18.24
N PHE A 400 -6.91 35.07 -19.01
CA PHE A 400 -6.53 33.71 -19.34
C PHE A 400 -6.61 33.52 -20.85
N ALA A 401 -5.50 33.16 -21.49
CA ALA A 401 -5.45 33.04 -22.93
C ALA A 401 -4.53 31.94 -23.41
N ALA A 402 -4.93 31.24 -24.47
CA ALA A 402 -4.03 30.39 -25.26
C ALA A 402 -3.24 31.25 -26.25
N LYS A 403 -1.92 31.08 -26.30
CA LYS A 403 -1.00 31.86 -27.15
C LYS A 403 -0.11 30.99 -28.04
N HIS A 404 -0.01 31.38 -29.30
CA HIS A 404 0.91 30.79 -30.29
C HIS A 404 1.11 31.75 -31.46
N ASN A 405 2.35 31.89 -31.95
CA ASN A 405 2.68 32.69 -33.13
C ASN A 405 2.09 34.12 -33.10
N ASN A 406 2.26 34.79 -31.95
CA ASN A 406 1.78 36.15 -31.67
C ASN A 406 0.24 36.29 -31.72
N LYS A 407 -0.50 35.19 -31.78
CA LYS A 407 -1.96 35.15 -31.64
C LYS A 407 -2.33 34.74 -30.23
N ALA A 408 -3.35 35.39 -29.68
CA ALA A 408 -3.91 35.09 -28.38
C ALA A 408 -5.42 34.84 -28.50
N LYS A 409 -5.90 33.73 -27.93
CA LYS A 409 -7.33 33.43 -27.79
C LYS A 409 -7.68 33.48 -26.31
N ALA A 410 -8.56 34.42 -25.92
CA ALA A 410 -9.09 34.47 -24.58
C ALA A 410 -9.88 33.18 -24.26
N LEU A 411 -9.73 32.69 -23.04
CA LEU A 411 -10.41 31.50 -22.53
C LEU A 411 -11.43 31.95 -21.48
N ASP A 412 -12.72 31.73 -21.78
CA ASP A 412 -13.83 32.13 -20.93
C ASP A 412 -14.11 31.06 -19.85
N VAL A 413 -13.06 30.68 -19.12
CA VAL A 413 -13.12 29.72 -18.01
C VAL A 413 -12.30 30.23 -16.84
N THR A 414 -12.70 29.85 -15.62
CA THR A 414 -11.94 30.22 -14.42
C THR A 414 -10.57 29.55 -14.44
N VAL A 415 -9.53 30.31 -14.12
CA VAL A 415 -8.16 29.79 -13.98
C VAL A 415 -8.16 28.73 -12.87
N PRO A 416 -7.81 27.47 -13.16
CA PRO A 416 -7.76 26.43 -12.14
C PRO A 416 -6.55 26.63 -11.23
N GLU A 417 -6.64 26.09 -10.01
CA GLU A 417 -5.51 26.10 -9.06
C GLU A 417 -4.29 25.33 -9.62
N ARG A 418 -4.56 24.28 -10.41
CA ARG A 418 -3.55 23.41 -11.00
C ARG A 418 -3.92 23.09 -12.44
N ILE A 419 -2.93 23.21 -13.32
CA ILE A 419 -3.06 23.02 -14.75
C ILE A 419 -2.37 21.71 -15.12
N GLY A 420 -3.12 20.79 -15.71
CA GLY A 420 -2.58 19.61 -16.36
C GLY A 420 -2.18 19.93 -17.80
N VAL A 421 -0.99 19.51 -18.21
CA VAL A 421 -0.50 19.64 -19.58
C VAL A 421 -0.36 18.25 -20.16
N TYR A 422 -1.08 17.98 -21.24
CA TYR A 422 -1.01 16.76 -22.02
C TYR A 422 -0.35 17.07 -23.36
N CYS A 423 0.68 16.31 -23.71
CA CYS A 423 1.31 16.39 -25.00
C CYS A 423 1.25 15.04 -25.69
N ASP A 424 0.60 14.99 -26.84
CA ASP A 424 0.67 13.89 -27.80
C ASP A 424 1.61 14.30 -28.93
N PHE A 425 2.87 13.89 -28.82
CA PHE A 425 3.88 14.27 -29.82
C PHE A 425 3.56 13.62 -31.18
N ASP A 426 3.22 12.33 -31.17
CA ASP A 426 2.96 11.55 -32.38
C ASP A 426 1.64 11.97 -33.05
N GLY A 427 0.61 12.24 -32.23
CA GLY A 427 -0.70 12.73 -32.68
C GLY A 427 -0.74 14.22 -33.00
N GLY A 428 0.31 14.98 -32.67
CA GLY A 428 0.41 16.41 -32.95
C GLY A 428 -0.57 17.26 -32.16
N GLN A 429 -0.65 17.04 -30.84
CA GLN A 429 -1.61 17.72 -29.99
C GLN A 429 -0.99 18.19 -28.66
N LEU A 430 -1.35 19.40 -28.23
CA LEU A 430 -1.07 19.92 -26.90
C LEU A 430 -2.37 20.36 -26.25
N SER A 431 -2.79 19.69 -25.20
CA SER A 431 -4.02 19.99 -24.48
C SER A 431 -3.73 20.41 -23.04
N PHE A 432 -4.52 21.35 -22.54
CA PHE A 432 -4.45 21.88 -21.19
C PHE A 432 -5.74 21.55 -20.46
N TYR A 433 -5.64 21.09 -19.22
CA TYR A 433 -6.75 20.63 -18.41
C TYR A 433 -6.74 21.31 -17.04
N ASN A 434 -7.92 21.46 -16.44
CA ASN A 434 -8.00 21.58 -14.99
C ASN A 434 -7.52 20.25 -14.40
N ALA A 435 -6.42 20.27 -13.66
CA ALA A 435 -5.81 19.04 -13.15
C ALA A 435 -6.70 18.29 -12.16
N ASN A 436 -7.60 18.98 -11.44
CA ASN A 436 -8.46 18.34 -10.45
C ASN A 436 -9.71 17.73 -11.11
N SER A 437 -10.42 18.51 -11.94
CA SER A 437 -11.66 18.05 -12.59
C SER A 437 -11.44 17.29 -13.90
N LYS A 438 -10.21 17.31 -14.43
CA LYS A 438 -9.84 16.81 -15.77
C LYS A 438 -10.66 17.45 -16.91
N GLN A 439 -11.27 18.61 -16.65
CA GLN A 439 -11.97 19.40 -17.67
C GLN A 439 -10.96 20.00 -18.66
N LEU A 440 -11.20 19.84 -19.96
CA LEU A 440 -10.37 20.47 -21.00
C LEU A 440 -10.54 22.00 -20.95
N LEU A 441 -9.41 22.71 -20.93
CA LEU A 441 -9.34 24.18 -20.99
C LEU A 441 -9.09 24.65 -22.43
N TYR A 442 -8.11 24.05 -23.11
CA TYR A 442 -7.77 24.38 -24.49
C TYR A 442 -6.92 23.28 -25.14
N SER A 443 -7.01 23.14 -26.47
CA SER A 443 -6.17 22.23 -27.24
C SER A 443 -5.61 22.89 -28.50
N PHE A 444 -4.30 22.78 -28.68
CA PHE A 444 -3.61 23.08 -29.93
C PHE A 444 -3.47 21.81 -30.76
N LYS A 445 -3.78 21.91 -32.05
CA LYS A 445 -3.42 20.90 -33.05
C LYS A 445 -2.23 21.43 -33.85
N THR A 446 -1.10 20.75 -33.78
CA THR A 446 0.14 21.18 -34.41
C THR A 446 1.00 19.99 -34.78
N LYS A 447 1.65 20.05 -35.94
CA LYS A 447 2.64 19.03 -36.31
C LYS A 447 3.99 19.48 -35.76
N TYR A 448 4.48 18.78 -34.75
CA TYR A 448 5.83 19.02 -34.25
C TYR A 448 6.85 18.63 -35.31
N THR A 449 7.80 19.54 -35.57
CA THR A 449 8.87 19.34 -36.57
C THR A 449 10.22 19.05 -35.95
N GLN A 450 10.32 19.25 -34.62
CA GLN A 450 11.52 19.05 -33.82
C GLN A 450 11.09 18.59 -32.42
N PRO A 451 11.99 17.95 -31.64
CA PRO A 451 11.76 17.70 -30.23
C PRO A 451 11.38 18.99 -29.49
N ILE A 452 10.42 18.88 -28.58
CA ILE A 452 9.92 19.99 -27.77
C ILE A 452 10.33 19.81 -26.31
N LEU A 453 10.43 20.93 -25.60
CA LEU A 453 10.71 20.99 -24.17
C LEU A 453 9.51 21.61 -23.46
N PRO A 454 9.13 21.13 -22.26
CA PRO A 454 8.26 21.88 -21.37
C PRO A 454 8.83 23.28 -21.14
N GLY A 455 7.99 24.30 -21.22
CA GLY A 455 8.41 25.71 -21.12
C GLY A 455 7.54 26.48 -20.14
N PHE A 456 8.20 27.26 -19.27
CA PHE A 456 7.56 28.00 -18.21
C PHE A 456 8.06 29.44 -18.19
N MET A 457 7.13 30.39 -18.14
CA MET A 457 7.46 31.81 -17.98
C MET A 457 6.83 32.31 -16.69
N VAL A 458 7.56 33.06 -15.84
CA VAL A 458 7.09 33.47 -14.51
C VAL A 458 7.49 34.90 -14.19
N TRP A 459 6.54 35.67 -13.68
CA TRP A 459 6.80 37.03 -13.22
C TRP A 459 5.98 37.37 -11.96
N GLY A 460 6.68 37.89 -10.95
CA GLY A 460 6.08 38.29 -9.68
C GLY A 460 5.46 37.12 -8.90
N GLY A 461 6.23 36.08 -8.58
CA GLY A 461 5.81 34.89 -7.82
C GLY A 461 6.49 33.64 -8.36
N GLY A 462 5.90 32.46 -8.16
CA GLY A 462 6.53 31.19 -8.55
C GLY A 462 5.56 30.11 -9.04
N LEU A 463 6.14 29.04 -9.58
CA LEU A 463 5.45 27.82 -10.02
C LEU A 463 6.08 26.59 -9.35
N SER A 464 5.24 25.59 -9.10
CA SER A 464 5.65 24.25 -8.66
C SER A 464 5.15 23.20 -9.65
N LEU A 465 6.00 22.25 -10.00
CA LEU A 465 5.76 21.21 -11.00
C LEU A 465 5.52 19.85 -10.35
N SER A 466 4.69 19.03 -11.00
CA SER A 466 4.50 17.62 -10.68
C SER A 466 4.75 16.80 -11.96
N THR A 467 5.85 16.06 -11.97
CA THR A 467 6.33 15.22 -13.09
C THR A 467 6.43 13.75 -12.67
N GLY A 468 6.74 12.84 -13.59
CA GLY A 468 6.72 11.40 -13.32
C GLY A 468 5.29 10.86 -13.19
N MET A 469 4.35 11.48 -13.91
CA MET A 469 2.95 11.08 -13.97
C MET A 469 2.66 10.36 -15.28
N GLN A 470 1.84 9.30 -15.22
CA GLN A 470 1.25 8.74 -16.43
C GLN A 470 0.22 9.72 -16.99
N VAL A 471 -0.04 9.60 -18.30
CA VAL A 471 -1.21 10.22 -18.91
C VAL A 471 -2.47 9.64 -18.26
N PRO A 472 -3.30 10.46 -17.58
CA PRO A 472 -4.48 9.97 -16.89
C PRO A 472 -5.48 9.30 -17.86
N SER A 473 -6.10 8.20 -17.43
CA SER A 473 -7.11 7.46 -18.18
C SER A 473 -8.27 8.35 -18.63
N ALA A 474 -8.76 9.23 -17.74
CA ALA A 474 -9.80 10.22 -18.04
C ALA A 474 -9.40 11.16 -19.20
N VAL A 475 -8.13 11.58 -19.25
CA VAL A 475 -7.61 12.42 -20.35
C VAL A 475 -7.60 11.62 -21.66
N LYS A 476 -7.15 10.36 -21.64
CA LYS A 476 -7.16 9.48 -22.84
C LYS A 476 -8.58 9.23 -23.39
N THR A 477 -9.56 9.04 -22.51
CA THR A 477 -10.95 8.78 -22.92
C THR A 477 -11.58 10.01 -23.57
N LEU A 478 -11.37 11.21 -23.01
CA LEU A 478 -11.89 12.47 -23.57
C LEU A 478 -11.33 12.74 -24.98
N GLN A 479 -10.08 12.36 -25.23
CA GLN A 479 -9.45 12.46 -26.55
C GLN A 479 -10.13 11.57 -27.60
N LYS A 480 -10.58 10.37 -27.21
CA LYS A 480 -11.32 9.47 -28.12
C LYS A 480 -12.69 10.04 -28.48
N SER A 481 -13.40 10.67 -27.55
CA SER A 481 -14.70 11.30 -27.82
C SER A 481 -14.61 12.53 -28.73
N GLU A 482 -13.57 13.37 -28.56
CA GLU A 482 -13.40 14.56 -29.41
C GLU A 482 -12.97 14.22 -30.84
N ASN A 483 -12.20 13.14 -31.03
CA ASN A 483 -11.86 12.66 -32.37
C ASN A 483 -13.03 11.96 -33.08
N GLY A 484 -14.07 11.53 -32.34
CA GLY A 484 -15.31 10.96 -32.89
C GLY A 484 -16.38 12.00 -33.26
N MET A 485 -16.28 13.24 -32.76
CA MET A 485 -17.18 14.35 -33.09
C MET A 485 -16.43 15.43 -33.85
N SER A 486 -16.27 15.25 -35.17
CA SER A 486 -15.81 16.32 -36.05
C SER A 486 -16.83 17.46 -36.06
N GLY A 487 -16.47 18.62 -35.51
CA GLY A 487 -17.14 19.89 -35.81
C GLY A 487 -17.43 20.78 -34.61
N SER A 488 -16.39 21.37 -34.01
CA SER A 488 -16.55 22.71 -33.43
C SER A 488 -15.24 23.49 -33.48
N THR A 489 -15.35 24.69 -34.02
CA THR A 489 -14.31 25.64 -34.39
C THR A 489 -13.60 26.23 -33.18
N GLY A 490 -12.28 26.04 -33.06
CA GLY A 490 -11.53 26.70 -31.98
C GLY A 490 -10.01 26.60 -31.99
N SER A 491 -9.39 25.82 -32.88
CA SER A 491 -7.92 25.72 -32.98
C SER A 491 -7.34 26.89 -33.76
N LEU A 492 -6.28 27.50 -33.22
CA LEU A 492 -5.42 28.42 -33.96
C LEU A 492 -4.66 27.60 -35.03
N ASN A 493 -5.26 27.39 -36.19
CA ASN A 493 -4.63 26.64 -37.28
C ASN A 493 -3.53 27.48 -37.95
N ASN A 494 -2.44 26.80 -38.32
CA ASN A 494 -1.41 27.32 -39.21
C ASN A 494 -2.02 27.56 -40.60
N VAL A 495 -2.19 28.83 -40.97
CA VAL A 495 -2.28 29.21 -42.38
C VAL A 495 -0.84 29.49 -42.82
N ALA A 496 -0.30 28.62 -43.66
CA ALA A 496 0.96 28.87 -44.34
C ALA A 496 0.81 30.12 -45.22
N GLN A 497 1.78 31.03 -45.11
CA GLN A 497 2.15 31.94 -46.19
C GLN A 497 3.59 31.66 -46.57
#